data_AF-A0A969KTV9-F1
#
_entry.id   AF-A0A969KTV9-F1
#
_cell.length_a   1.000
_cell.length_b   1.000
_cell.length_c   1.000
_cell.angle_alpha   90.00
_cell.angle_beta   90.00
_cell.angle_gamma   90.00
#
_symmetry.space_group_name_H-M   'P 1'
#
loop_
_entity.id
_entity.type
_entity.pdbx_description
1 polymer ?
#
loop_
_entity_poly.entity_id
_entity_poly.type
_entity_poly.pdbx_seq_one_letter_code
_entity_poly.pdbx_strand_id
1 'polypeptide(L)'
;MQGNVPELIRQLMDAQQLSVRKVSARIAAQHGGSEHGYTQQINRILNDSTYDPSLTTVQKILSALNVSLWQVSQTSQAEPNQLELLTQQYTKLSQELGEMRRSIDQLSQAVMALTQLLVDRSDRGH
;
A
#
# COMPACT_ATOMS: atom_id res chain seq x y z
N MET A 1 -14.58 -18.17 4.80
CA MET A 1 -14.50 -17.22 5.92
C MET A 1 -14.60 -15.81 5.34
N GLN A 2 -15.80 -15.21 5.31
CA GLN A 2 -15.95 -13.80 4.90
C GLN A 2 -15.32 -12.93 6.00
N GLY A 3 -14.18 -12.31 5.68
CA GLY A 3 -13.46 -11.43 6.61
C GLY A 3 -14.37 -10.29 7.04
N ASN A 4 -14.57 -10.15 8.34
CA ASN A 4 -15.53 -9.21 8.92
C ASN A 4 -14.92 -7.78 8.91
N VAL A 5 -14.87 -7.15 7.73
CA VAL A 5 -14.33 -5.79 7.50
C VAL A 5 -14.88 -4.76 8.50
N PRO A 6 -16.18 -4.76 8.85
CA PRO A 6 -16.70 -3.83 9.86
C PRO A 6 -16.04 -4.00 11.23
N GLU A 7 -15.80 -5.25 11.63
CA GLU A 7 -15.20 -5.59 12.93
C GLU A 7 -13.74 -5.16 13.01
N LEU A 8 -12.98 -5.40 11.94
CA LEU A 8 -11.60 -4.92 11.84
C LEU A 8 -11.52 -3.39 11.93
N ILE A 9 -12.38 -2.67 11.20
CA ILE A 9 -12.37 -1.20 11.23
C ILE A 9 -12.67 -0.71 12.65
N ARG A 10 -13.61 -1.33 13.38
CA ARG A 10 -13.87 -1.01 14.79
C ARG A 10 -12.63 -1.22 15.66
N GLN A 11 -12.00 -2.38 15.58
CA GLN A 11 -10.82 -2.71 16.38
C GLN A 11 -9.66 -1.74 16.14
N LEU A 12 -9.42 -1.37 14.88
CA LEU A 12 -8.37 -0.40 14.54
C LEU A 12 -8.69 1.01 15.02
N MET A 13 -9.97 1.41 14.94
CA MET A 13 -10.43 2.70 15.47
C MET A 13 -10.29 2.77 17.00
N ASP A 14 -10.67 1.71 17.70
CA ASP A 14 -10.58 1.62 19.16
C ASP A 14 -9.13 1.58 19.64
N ALA A 15 -8.27 0.80 18.98
CA ALA A 15 -6.84 0.73 19.28
C ALA A 15 -6.13 2.09 19.16
N GLN A 16 -6.59 2.94 18.24
CA GLN A 16 -6.04 4.29 18.02
C GLN A 16 -6.83 5.39 18.71
N GLN A 17 -7.91 5.05 19.43
CA GLN A 17 -8.86 6.00 20.04
C GLN A 17 -9.37 7.05 19.03
N LEU A 18 -9.65 6.64 17.80
CA LEU A 18 -10.12 7.49 16.72
C LEU A 18 -11.63 7.33 16.53
N SER A 19 -12.35 8.44 16.50
CA SER A 19 -13.77 8.45 16.16
C SER A 19 -13.99 8.42 14.64
N VAL A 20 -15.18 7.99 14.21
CA VAL A 20 -15.60 8.01 12.79
C VAL A 20 -15.35 9.37 12.16
N ARG A 21 -15.60 10.45 12.92
CA ARG A 21 -15.38 11.83 12.48
C ARG A 21 -13.91 12.11 12.20
N LYS A 22 -13.00 11.74 13.11
CA LYS A 22 -11.55 11.91 12.90
C LYS A 22 -11.05 11.10 11.71
N VAL A 23 -11.51 9.87 11.54
CA VAL A 23 -11.16 9.03 10.39
C VAL A 23 -11.66 9.66 9.09
N SER A 24 -12.92 10.10 9.05
CA SER A 24 -13.52 10.78 7.89
C SER A 24 -12.79 12.06 7.49
N ALA A 25 -12.40 12.88 8.46
CA ALA A 25 -11.63 14.09 8.23
C ALA A 25 -10.25 13.78 7.64
N ARG A 26 -9.58 12.73 8.12
CA ARG A 26 -8.31 12.26 7.56
C ARG A 26 -8.46 11.75 6.13
N ILE A 27 -9.52 10.99 5.83
CA ILE A 27 -9.79 10.54 4.47
C ILE A 27 -9.97 11.74 3.53
N ALA A 28 -10.80 12.72 3.93
CA ALA A 28 -11.04 13.92 3.13
C ALA A 28 -9.77 14.74 2.90
N ALA A 29 -8.90 14.86 3.92
CA ALA A 29 -7.61 15.53 3.80
C ALA A 29 -6.62 14.81 2.87
N GLN A 30 -6.62 13.47 2.86
CA GLN A 30 -5.69 12.66 2.07
C GLN A 30 -6.14 12.45 0.61
N HIS A 31 -7.45 12.27 0.39
CA HIS A 31 -7.99 11.81 -0.88
C HIS A 31 -8.95 12.81 -1.54
N GLY A 32 -9.17 13.97 -0.91
CA GLY A 32 -10.19 14.94 -1.30
C GLY A 32 -11.61 14.46 -1.02
N GLY A 33 -12.60 15.33 -1.23
CA GLY A 33 -14.02 15.01 -1.03
C GLY A 33 -14.61 15.54 0.28
N SER A 34 -15.78 15.03 0.67
CA SER A 34 -16.56 15.53 1.81
C SER A 34 -16.40 14.66 3.06
N GLU A 35 -16.00 15.26 4.18
CA GLU A 35 -15.96 14.62 5.50
C GLU A 35 -17.33 14.01 5.87
N HIS A 36 -18.42 14.72 5.55
CA HIS A 36 -19.77 14.23 5.81
C HIS A 36 -20.09 12.98 4.96
N GLY A 37 -19.66 12.97 3.70
CA GLY A 37 -19.81 11.81 2.81
C GLY A 37 -19.07 10.58 3.33
N TYR A 38 -17.82 10.76 3.79
CA TYR A 38 -17.05 9.67 4.40
C TYR A 38 -17.63 9.20 5.73
N THR A 39 -18.17 10.12 6.54
CA THR A 39 -18.86 9.78 7.79
C THR A 39 -20.05 8.86 7.51
N GLN A 40 -20.86 9.17 6.51
CA GLN A 40 -21.98 8.31 6.11
C GLN A 40 -21.49 6.95 5.61
N GLN A 41 -20.45 6.92 4.76
CA GLN A 41 -19.89 5.67 4.25
C GLN A 41 -19.37 4.77 5.37
N ILE A 42 -18.59 5.31 6.31
CA ILE A 42 -18.09 4.53 7.45
C ILE A 42 -19.25 4.04 8.31
N ASN A 43 -20.24 4.88 8.61
CA ASN A 43 -21.39 4.47 9.41
C ASN A 43 -22.21 3.36 8.73
N ARG A 44 -22.32 3.36 7.39
CA ARG A 44 -22.95 2.25 6.66
C ARG A 44 -22.13 0.98 6.79
N ILE A 45 -20.81 1.05 6.60
CA ILE A 45 -19.93 -0.11 6.76
C ILE A 45 -20.03 -0.71 8.16
N LEU A 46 -20.08 0.14 9.17
CA LEU A 46 -20.12 -0.34 10.55
C LEU A 46 -21.49 -0.93 10.91
N ASN A 47 -22.58 -0.28 10.51
CA ASN A 47 -23.91 -0.58 11.07
C ASN A 47 -24.86 -1.34 10.14
N ASP A 48 -24.59 -1.37 8.83
CA ASP A 48 -25.42 -2.08 7.84
C ASP A 48 -24.74 -3.39 7.45
N SER A 49 -25.27 -4.51 7.96
CA SER A 49 -24.73 -5.85 7.70
C SER A 49 -24.91 -6.32 6.25
N THR A 50 -25.74 -5.62 5.46
CA THR A 50 -25.98 -5.91 4.05
C THR A 50 -25.18 -5.01 3.11
N TYR A 51 -24.52 -3.99 3.67
CA TYR A 51 -23.71 -3.07 2.90
C TYR A 51 -22.37 -3.70 2.52
N ASP A 52 -22.13 -3.84 1.23
CA ASP A 52 -20.86 -4.30 0.67
C ASP A 52 -19.97 -3.10 0.30
N PRO A 53 -18.96 -2.74 1.12
CA PRO A 53 -18.08 -1.64 0.79
C PRO A 53 -17.18 -1.95 -0.39
N SER A 54 -17.04 -0.98 -1.30
CA SER A 54 -16.01 -1.07 -2.32
C SER A 54 -14.61 -1.18 -1.71
N LEU A 55 -13.73 -1.96 -2.34
CA LEU A 55 -12.33 -2.10 -1.94
C LEU A 55 -11.64 -0.73 -1.81
N THR A 56 -11.93 0.21 -2.71
CA THR A 56 -11.40 1.57 -2.68
C THR A 56 -11.85 2.34 -1.44
N THR A 57 -13.08 2.16 -0.99
CA THR A 57 -13.57 2.76 0.27
C THR A 57 -12.84 2.17 1.47
N VAL A 58 -12.66 0.85 1.52
CA VAL A 58 -11.92 0.18 2.60
C VAL A 58 -10.46 0.64 2.61
N GLN A 59 -9.81 0.74 1.46
CA GLN A 59 -8.43 1.25 1.33
C GLN A 59 -8.26 2.65 1.89
N LYS A 60 -9.20 3.56 1.58
CA LYS A 60 -9.19 4.93 2.10
C LYS A 60 -9.33 4.96 3.63
N ILE A 61 -10.21 4.15 4.19
CA ILE A 61 -10.39 4.04 5.64
C ILE A 61 -9.13 3.52 6.30
N LEU A 62 -8.52 2.48 5.74
CA LEU A 62 -7.29 1.90 6.28
C LEU A 62 -6.11 2.87 6.17
N SER A 63 -5.98 3.62 5.05
CA SER A 63 -4.93 4.65 4.93
C SER A 63 -5.08 5.77 5.95
N ALA A 64 -6.33 6.17 6.27
CA ALA A 64 -6.61 7.17 7.30
C ALA A 64 -6.31 6.67 8.72
N LEU A 65 -6.34 5.35 8.92
CA LEU A 65 -5.89 4.65 10.12
C LEU A 65 -4.38 4.36 10.09
N ASN A 66 -3.63 4.85 9.09
CA ASN A 66 -2.22 4.53 8.88
C ASN A 66 -1.93 3.01 8.79
N VAL A 67 -2.93 2.22 8.37
CA VAL A 67 -2.81 0.79 8.16
C VAL A 67 -2.87 0.52 6.67
N SER A 68 -1.90 -0.20 6.14
CA SER A 68 -1.98 -0.71 4.77
C SER A 68 -2.84 -1.97 4.72
N LEU A 69 -3.58 -2.22 3.63
CA LEU A 69 -4.29 -3.50 3.44
C LEU A 69 -3.38 -4.72 3.68
N TRP A 70 -2.10 -4.60 3.31
CA TRP A 70 -1.05 -5.59 3.55
C TRP A 70 -0.78 -5.89 5.03
N GLN A 71 -1.03 -4.94 5.93
CA GLN A 71 -0.90 -5.11 7.39
C GLN A 71 -2.19 -5.70 7.98
N VAL A 72 -3.35 -5.36 7.42
CA VAL A 72 -4.64 -5.97 7.79
C VAL A 72 -4.66 -7.48 7.51
N SER A 73 -4.09 -7.91 6.38
CA SER A 73 -3.95 -9.32 6.02
C SER A 73 -3.11 -10.13 7.03
N GLN A 74 -2.34 -9.46 7.89
CA GLN A 74 -1.54 -10.07 8.95
C GLN A 74 -2.29 -10.16 10.28
N THR A 75 -3.27 -9.29 10.52
CA THR A 75 -3.98 -9.20 11.81
C THR A 75 -5.26 -10.02 11.88
N SER A 76 -5.83 -10.41 10.73
CA SER A 76 -7.05 -11.22 10.67
C SER A 76 -6.70 -12.68 10.43
N GLN A 77 -6.51 -13.42 11.53
CA GLN A 77 -6.18 -14.86 11.59
C GLN A 77 -4.71 -15.18 11.23
N ALA A 78 -3.88 -15.32 12.26
CA ALA A 78 -2.60 -16.01 12.12
C ALA A 78 -2.87 -17.52 11.88
N GLU A 79 -3.15 -17.89 10.64
CA GLU A 79 -2.97 -19.25 10.15
C GLU A 79 -1.48 -19.43 9.76
N PRO A 80 -0.75 -20.42 10.33
CA PRO A 80 0.70 -20.56 10.12
C PRO A 80 1.11 -20.71 8.63
N ASN A 81 0.21 -21.16 7.76
CA ASN A 81 0.50 -21.34 6.33
C ASN A 81 0.58 -20.04 5.52
N GLN A 82 -0.09 -18.96 5.94
CA GLN A 82 -0.03 -17.68 5.21
C GLN A 82 1.28 -16.92 5.46
N LEU A 83 1.87 -17.08 6.65
CA LEU A 83 3.17 -16.50 7.00
C LEU A 83 4.31 -17.16 6.20
N GLU A 84 4.26 -18.47 5.99
CA GLU A 84 5.21 -19.18 5.12
C GLU A 84 5.05 -18.74 3.66
N LEU A 85 3.82 -18.63 3.16
CA LEU A 85 3.57 -18.16 1.79
C LEU A 85 4.04 -16.72 1.58
N LEU A 86 3.81 -15.83 2.55
CA LEU A 86 4.29 -14.45 2.51
C LEU A 86 5.81 -14.36 2.63
N THR A 87 6.44 -15.21 3.45
CA THR A 87 7.90 -15.29 3.55
C THR A 87 8.50 -15.75 2.22
N GLN A 88 7.88 -16.71 1.55
CA GLN A 88 8.29 -17.15 0.21
C GLN A 88 8.13 -16.04 -0.84
N GLN A 89 6.99 -15.34 -0.83
CA GLN A 89 6.76 -14.21 -1.75
C GLN A 89 7.72 -13.05 -1.50
N TYR A 90 7.99 -12.71 -0.24
CA TYR A 90 8.95 -11.69 0.14
C TYR A 90 10.38 -12.06 -0.29
N THR A 91 10.77 -13.31 -0.08
CA THR A 91 12.08 -13.83 -0.51
C THR A 91 12.24 -13.70 -2.02
N LYS A 92 11.19 -14.07 -2.78
CA LYS A 92 11.18 -13.93 -4.23
C LYS A 92 11.27 -12.46 -4.67
N LEU A 93 10.49 -11.57 -4.06
CA LEU A 93 10.52 -10.14 -4.40
C LEU A 93 11.89 -9.51 -4.10
N SER A 94 12.52 -9.91 -2.99
CA SER A 94 13.86 -9.46 -2.60
C SER A 94 14.93 -9.89 -3.61
N GLN A 95 14.81 -11.11 -4.15
CA GLN A 95 15.69 -11.59 -5.22
C GLN A 95 15.49 -10.81 -6.52
N GLU A 96 14.24 -10.61 -6.94
CA GLU A 96 13.90 -9.84 -8.14
C GLU A 96 14.41 -8.39 -8.04
N LEU A 97 14.32 -7.76 -6.87
CA LEU A 97 14.89 -6.44 -6.62
C LEU A 97 16.43 -6.43 -6.71
N GLY A 98 17.10 -7.48 -6.23
CA GLY A 98 18.55 -7.63 -6.36
C GLY A 98 19.02 -7.81 -7.81
N GLU A 99 18.22 -8.48 -8.64
CA GLU A 99 18.47 -8.60 -10.08
C GLU A 99 18.22 -7.29 -10.82
N MET A 100 17.15 -6.58 -10.46
CA MET A 100 16.85 -5.25 -10.99
C MET A 100 17.96 -4.25 -10.67
N ARG A 101 18.46 -4.24 -9.42
CA ARG A 101 19.61 -3.44 -8.99
C ARG A 101 20.84 -3.72 -9.86
N ARG A 102 21.18 -4.99 -10.09
CA ARG A 102 22.31 -5.38 -10.95
C ARG A 102 22.12 -4.94 -12.40
N SER A 103 20.89 -5.05 -12.93
CA SER A 103 20.57 -4.61 -14.28
C SER A 103 20.71 -3.08 -14.43
N ILE A 104 20.31 -2.32 -13.41
CA ILE A 104 20.50 -0.87 -13.36
C ILE A 104 21.99 -0.52 -13.31
N ASP A 105 22.79 -1.21 -12.51
CA ASP A 105 24.23 -0.98 -12.43
C ASP A 105 24.93 -1.25 -13.79
N GLN A 106 24.54 -2.32 -14.49
CA GLN A 106 25.02 -2.63 -15.83
C GLN A 106 24.62 -1.57 -16.86
N LEU A 107 23.36 -1.12 -16.84
CA LEU A 107 22.89 -0.05 -17.70
C LEU A 107 23.64 1.26 -17.44
N SER A 108 23.88 1.58 -16.18
CA SER A 108 24.64 2.77 -15.78
C SER A 108 26.07 2.72 -16.33
N GLN A 109 26.74 1.58 -16.21
CA GLN A 109 28.07 1.38 -16.78
C GLN A 109 28.08 1.50 -18.31
N ALA A 110 27.08 0.92 -18.98
CA ALA A 110 26.95 1.01 -20.43
C ALA A 110 26.74 2.47 -20.89
N VAL A 111 25.90 3.23 -20.17
CA VAL A 111 25.68 4.66 -20.43
C VAL A 111 26.96 5.47 -20.22
N MET A 112 27.71 5.20 -19.15
CA MET A 112 29.01 5.85 -18.93
C MET A 112 29.99 5.55 -20.06
N ALA A 113 30.10 4.29 -20.49
CA ALA A 113 30.99 3.89 -21.58
C ALA A 113 30.60 4.56 -22.91
N LEU A 114 29.31 4.62 -23.22
CA LEU A 114 28.80 5.33 -24.39
C LEU A 114 29.07 6.83 -24.34
N THR A 115 28.89 7.44 -23.16
CA THR A 115 29.20 8.86 -22.94
C THR A 115 30.68 9.13 -23.18
N GLN A 116 31.55 8.26 -22.68
CA GLN A 116 33.00 8.39 -22.84
C GLN A 116 33.43 8.23 -24.31
N LEU A 117 32.83 7.29 -25.05
CA LEU A 117 33.03 7.14 -26.50
C LEU A 117 32.57 8.36 -27.29
N LEU A 118 31.46 8.99 -26.90
CA LEU A 118 30.96 10.20 -27.55
C LEU A 118 31.90 11.39 -27.31
N VAL A 119 32.42 11.55 -26.09
CA VAL A 119 33.42 12.59 -25.75
C VAL A 119 34.71 12.37 -26.54
N ASP A 120 35.22 11.13 -26.58
CA ASP A 120 36.46 10.79 -27.30
C ASP A 120 36.32 10.95 -28.83
N ARG A 121 35.10 10.79 -29.38
CA ARG A 121 34.83 11.12 -30.79
C ARG A 121 34.70 12.62 -31.05
N SER A 122 34.19 13.39 -30.09
CA SER A 122 34.12 14.85 -30.16
C SER A 122 35.52 15.47 -30.22
N ASP A 123 36.46 14.99 -29.40
CA ASP A 123 37.83 15.51 -29.35
C ASP A 123 38.68 15.17 -30.58
N ARG A 124 38.34 14.11 -31.34
CA ARG A 124 39.05 13.73 -32.58
C ARG A 124 38.49 14.38 -33.84
N GLY A 125 37.40 15.15 -33.72
CA GLY A 125 36.71 15.83 -34.82
C GLY A 125 37.17 17.27 -35.10
N HIS A 126 38.23 17.73 -34.43
CA HIS A 126 38.80 19.07 -34.59
C HIS A 126 40.22 19.02 -35.18
#